data_AF-A0A1V9ELN4-F1
#
_entry.id   AF-A0A1V9ELN4-F1
#
_cell.length_a   1.000
_cell.length_b   1.000
_cell.length_c   1.000
_cell.angle_alpha   90.00
_cell.angle_beta   90.00
_cell.angle_gamma   90.00
#
_symmetry.space_group_name_H-M   'P 1'
#
loop_
_entity.id
_entity.type
_entity.pdbx_description
1 polymer ?
#
loop_
_entity_poly.entity_id
_entity_poly.type
_entity_poly.pdbx_seq_one_letter_code
_entity_poly.pdbx_strand_id
1 'polypeptide(L)'
;MYNYIKALHIVFIVTWFSGMFYIVRLFVYNTEAGEKEEPEKSILRKHFTIMIKRLWFGITWPSAVLTLIFGPLMWWQLGVLPDWLLIKLLFVLGLYAYHFSLHAIYKQQMSGVFKYSSQKLRIWNEVATIFLVAIVMLATVKQNMSVVWGLVGLIGFVMVLMSAIKIYKNIRTKK
;
A
#
# COMPACT_ATOMS: atom_id res chain seq x y z
N MET A 1 22.97 8.07 -17.36
CA MET A 1 21.49 8.01 -17.52
C MET A 1 20.82 7.13 -16.47
N TYR A 2 21.30 5.89 -16.28
CA TYR A 2 20.74 4.92 -15.31
C TYR A 2 20.49 5.47 -13.90
N ASN A 3 21.45 6.17 -13.29
CA ASN A 3 21.30 6.70 -11.93
C ASN A 3 20.16 7.72 -11.79
N TYR A 4 19.91 8.54 -12.82
CA TYR A 4 18.79 9.49 -12.82
C TYR A 4 17.45 8.78 -12.90
N ILE A 5 17.34 7.77 -13.77
CA ILE A 5 16.12 6.95 -13.88
C ILE A 5 15.87 6.18 -12.59
N LYS A 6 16.93 5.67 -11.96
CA LYS A 6 16.86 5.02 -10.65
C LYS A 6 16.38 5.96 -9.57
N ALA A 7 16.89 7.19 -9.53
CA ALA A 7 16.43 8.21 -8.60
C ALA A 7 14.94 8.52 -8.80
N LEU A 8 14.51 8.76 -10.05
CA LEU A 8 13.10 9.00 -10.39
C LEU A 8 12.20 7.83 -9.99
N HIS A 9 12.61 6.59 -10.29
CA HIS A 9 11.87 5.40 -9.89
C HIS A 9 11.69 5.31 -8.38
N ILE A 10 12.74 5.57 -7.60
CA ILE A 10 12.67 5.56 -6.13
C ILE A 10 11.72 6.66 -5.64
N VAL A 11 11.79 7.87 -6.20
CA VAL A 11 10.87 8.97 -5.86
C VAL A 11 9.42 8.51 -6.07
N PHE A 12 9.08 7.98 -7.24
CA PHE A 12 7.70 7.54 -7.51
C PHE A 12 7.25 6.34 -6.68
N ILE A 13 8.15 5.42 -6.34
CA ILE A 13 7.88 4.35 -5.37
C ILE A 13 7.50 4.94 -4.01
N VAL A 14 8.30 5.89 -3.49
CA VAL A 14 8.04 6.52 -2.19
C VAL A 14 6.73 7.30 -2.22
N THR A 15 6.47 8.06 -3.28
CA THR A 15 5.22 8.81 -3.46
C THR A 15 4.01 7.88 -3.55
N TRP A 16 4.15 6.74 -4.24
CA TRP A 16 3.10 5.73 -4.36
C TRP A 16 2.77 5.08 -3.01
N PHE A 17 3.79 4.65 -2.25
CA PHE A 17 3.59 4.08 -0.91
C PHE A 17 2.99 5.10 0.06
N SER A 18 3.45 6.35 0.04
CA SER A 18 2.86 7.43 0.84
C SER A 18 1.37 7.60 0.57
N GLY A 19 0.96 7.61 -0.72
CA GLY A 19 -0.44 7.64 -1.11
C GLY A 19 -1.24 6.43 -0.60
N MET A 20 -0.69 5.22 -0.70
CA MET A 20 -1.34 4.00 -0.21
C MET A 20 -1.51 3.96 1.31
N PHE A 21 -0.54 4.45 2.08
CA PHE A 21 -0.69 4.54 3.54
C PHE A 21 -1.72 5.59 3.97
N TYR A 22 -1.86 6.66 3.20
CA TYR A 22 -2.77 7.74 3.56
C TYR A 22 -4.21 7.46 3.09
N ILE A 23 -4.40 6.85 1.93
CA ILE A 23 -5.75 6.56 1.39
C ILE A 23 -6.55 5.63 2.30
N VAL A 24 -5.92 4.60 2.87
CA VAL A 24 -6.63 3.62 3.71
C VAL A 24 -7.09 4.26 5.01
N ARG A 25 -6.29 5.18 5.58
CA ARG A 25 -6.72 5.99 6.74
C ARG A 25 -7.92 6.87 6.39
N LEU A 26 -7.92 7.50 5.23
CA LEU A 26 -9.09 8.25 4.77
C LEU A 26 -10.31 7.34 4.59
N PHE A 27 -10.14 6.10 4.10
CA PHE A 27 -11.23 5.13 4.01
C PHE A 27 -11.81 4.77 5.39
N VAL A 28 -10.96 4.59 6.40
CA VAL A 28 -11.37 4.36 7.79
C VAL A 28 -12.20 5.54 8.29
N TYR A 29 -11.68 6.76 8.20
CA TYR A 29 -12.38 7.95 8.68
C TYR A 29 -13.68 8.23 7.94
N ASN A 30 -13.73 7.98 6.64
CA ASN A 30 -14.95 8.11 5.84
C ASN A 30 -16.02 7.08 6.25
N THR A 31 -15.60 5.89 6.67
CA THR A 31 -16.50 4.85 7.21
C THR A 31 -17.01 5.25 8.60
N GLU A 32 -16.12 5.67 9.50
CA GLU A 32 -16.45 6.14 10.86
C GLU A 32 -17.35 7.39 10.83
N ALA A 33 -17.17 8.29 9.86
CA ALA A 33 -18.08 9.42 9.64
C ALA A 33 -19.52 9.00 9.34
N GLY A 34 -19.73 7.77 8.86
CA GLY A 34 -21.06 7.22 8.62
C GLY A 34 -21.87 6.87 9.87
N GLU A 35 -21.19 6.70 11.00
CA GLU A 35 -21.75 6.35 12.31
C GLU A 35 -22.20 7.59 13.09
N LYS A 36 -21.85 8.80 12.61
CA LYS A 36 -22.27 10.06 13.22
C LYS A 36 -23.71 10.43 12.86
N GLU A 37 -24.32 11.28 13.68
CA GLU A 37 -25.64 11.87 13.41
C GLU A 37 -25.54 13.01 12.38
N GLU A 38 -26.67 13.35 11.76
CA GLU A 38 -26.76 14.53 10.90
C GLU A 38 -26.76 15.80 11.76
N PRO A 39 -26.14 16.91 11.31
CA PRO A 39 -25.57 17.14 9.97
C PRO A 39 -24.09 16.73 9.83
N GLU A 40 -23.45 16.26 10.89
CA GLU A 40 -22.00 16.03 10.91
C GLU A 40 -21.57 14.95 9.91
N LYS A 41 -22.39 13.89 9.79
CA LYS A 41 -22.19 12.79 8.84
C LYS A 41 -22.05 13.26 7.39
N SER A 42 -23.00 14.04 6.89
CA SER A 42 -23.02 14.49 5.49
C SER A 42 -21.86 15.45 5.20
N ILE A 43 -21.52 16.33 6.13
CA ILE A 43 -20.40 17.28 6.01
C ILE A 43 -19.07 16.52 5.94
N LEU A 44 -18.81 15.62 6.89
CA LEU A 44 -17.55 14.86 6.95
C LEU A 44 -17.38 13.95 5.74
N ARG A 45 -18.43 13.21 5.34
CA ARG A 45 -18.36 12.33 4.16
C ARG A 45 -18.08 13.09 2.87
N LYS A 46 -18.69 14.27 2.69
CA LYS A 46 -18.42 15.13 1.54
C LYS A 46 -16.96 15.60 1.53
N HIS A 47 -16.45 16.02 2.69
CA HIS A 47 -15.06 16.45 2.83
C HIS A 47 -14.06 15.31 2.57
N PHE A 48 -14.24 14.15 3.20
CA PHE A 48 -13.38 12.98 2.99
C PHE A 48 -13.41 12.50 1.56
N THR A 49 -14.58 12.51 0.90
CA THR A 49 -14.72 12.15 -0.51
C THR A 49 -13.82 13.00 -1.42
N ILE A 50 -13.77 14.31 -1.18
CA ILE A 50 -12.88 15.21 -1.92
C ILE A 50 -11.41 14.87 -1.67
N MET A 51 -11.02 14.67 -0.40
CA MET A 51 -9.65 14.33 -0.03
C MET A 51 -9.19 13.01 -0.66
N ILE A 52 -10.03 11.98 -0.59
CA ILE A 52 -9.80 10.66 -1.17
C ILE A 52 -9.58 10.78 -2.67
N LYS A 53 -10.48 11.47 -3.39
CA LYS A 53 -10.39 11.62 -4.85
C LYS A 53 -9.12 12.35 -5.27
N ARG A 54 -8.78 13.45 -4.59
CA ARG A 54 -7.57 14.24 -4.86
C ARG A 54 -6.30 13.43 -4.62
N LEU A 55 -6.22 12.70 -3.51
CA LEU A 55 -5.06 11.85 -3.21
C LEU A 55 -4.93 10.69 -4.20
N TRP A 56 -6.05 10.01 -4.51
CA TRP A 56 -6.03 8.81 -5.33
C TRP A 56 -5.62 9.14 -6.76
N PHE A 57 -6.30 10.09 -7.41
CA PHE A 57 -6.04 10.44 -8.80
C PHE A 57 -4.94 11.48 -8.99
N GLY A 58 -4.68 12.33 -7.99
CA GLY A 58 -3.63 13.35 -8.08
C GLY A 58 -2.23 12.81 -7.80
N ILE A 59 -2.10 11.87 -6.86
CA ILE A 59 -0.78 11.41 -6.38
C ILE A 59 -0.61 9.91 -6.60
N THR A 60 -1.53 9.10 -6.10
CA THR A 60 -1.31 7.66 -5.97
C THR A 60 -1.32 6.94 -7.33
N TRP A 61 -2.31 7.21 -8.18
CA TRP A 61 -2.43 6.60 -9.51
C TRP A 61 -1.31 7.04 -10.47
N PRO A 62 -0.99 8.36 -10.59
CA PRO A 62 0.12 8.80 -11.43
C PRO A 62 1.45 8.21 -10.99
N SER A 63 1.71 8.15 -9.67
CA SER A 63 2.95 7.56 -9.15
C SER A 63 3.05 6.06 -9.44
N ALA A 64 1.94 5.33 -9.36
CA ALA A 64 1.89 3.91 -9.71
C ALA A 64 2.21 3.68 -11.19
N VAL A 65 1.66 4.51 -12.08
CA VAL A 65 1.91 4.42 -13.53
C VAL A 65 3.37 4.78 -13.86
N LEU A 66 3.89 5.86 -13.29
CA LEU A 66 5.27 6.29 -13.50
C LEU A 66 6.27 5.25 -12.97
N THR A 67 5.98 4.65 -11.82
CA THR A 67 6.75 3.53 -11.28
C THR A 67 6.80 2.35 -12.26
N LEU A 68 5.66 2.02 -12.89
CA LEU A 68 5.56 0.95 -13.89
C LEU A 68 6.37 1.23 -15.15
N ILE A 69 6.52 2.50 -15.53
CA ILE A 69 7.30 2.91 -16.71
C ILE A 69 8.80 2.90 -16.39
N PHE A 70 9.20 3.47 -15.25
CA PHE A 70 10.61 3.57 -14.90
C PHE A 70 11.24 2.23 -14.51
N GLY A 71 10.46 1.27 -14.00
CA GLY A 71 10.96 -0.08 -13.67
C GLY A 71 11.58 -0.81 -14.87
N PRO A 72 10.81 -1.06 -15.95
CA PRO A 72 11.31 -1.65 -17.20
C PRO A 72 12.37 -0.78 -17.89
N LEU A 73 12.27 0.55 -17.82
CA LEU A 73 13.28 1.43 -18.40
C LEU A 73 14.66 1.25 -17.75
N MET A 74 14.71 1.08 -16.42
CA MET A 74 15.96 0.74 -15.72
C MET A 74 16.49 -0.63 -16.12
N TRP A 75 15.58 -1.60 -16.28
CA TRP A 75 15.95 -2.95 -16.70
C TRP A 75 16.60 -2.97 -18.07
N TRP A 76 16.00 -2.29 -19.05
CA TRP A 76 16.54 -2.19 -20.41
C TRP A 76 18.01 -1.74 -20.37
N GLN A 77 18.33 -0.76 -19.52
CA GLN A 77 19.70 -0.27 -19.37
C GLN A 77 20.65 -1.23 -18.64
N LEU A 78 20.13 -2.15 -17.81
CA LEU A 78 20.94 -3.15 -17.12
C LEU A 78 21.27 -4.36 -18.01
N GLY A 79 20.37 -4.74 -18.93
CA GLY A 79 20.55 -5.84 -19.88
C GLY A 79 20.63 -7.24 -19.27
N VAL A 80 20.61 -7.37 -17.94
CA VAL A 80 20.75 -8.64 -17.21
C VAL A 80 19.58 -8.85 -16.25
N LEU A 81 19.19 -10.11 -16.14
CA LEU A 81 18.00 -10.60 -15.46
C LEU A 81 18.40 -11.45 -14.23
N PRO A 82 18.84 -10.83 -13.12
CA PRO A 82 19.25 -11.62 -11.96
C PRO A 82 18.03 -12.24 -11.26
N ASP A 83 18.17 -13.45 -10.70
CA ASP A 83 17.04 -14.22 -10.11
C ASP A 83 16.25 -13.46 -9.04
N TRP A 84 16.92 -12.62 -8.24
CA TRP A 84 16.27 -11.78 -7.23
C TRP A 84 15.25 -10.79 -7.82
N LEU A 85 15.43 -10.43 -9.09
CA LEU A 85 14.57 -9.49 -9.79
C LEU A 85 13.23 -10.13 -10.18
N LEU A 86 13.21 -11.42 -10.51
CA LEU A 86 11.96 -12.17 -10.75
C LEU A 86 11.12 -12.25 -9.47
N ILE A 87 11.77 -12.54 -8.33
CA ILE A 87 11.10 -12.54 -7.01
C ILE A 87 10.58 -11.15 -6.69
N LYS A 88 11.37 -10.10 -6.89
CA LYS A 88 10.92 -8.72 -6.70
C LYS A 88 9.71 -8.39 -7.57
N LEU A 89 9.70 -8.81 -8.84
CA LEU A 89 8.58 -8.58 -9.75
C LEU A 89 7.31 -9.28 -9.26
N LEU A 90 7.41 -10.48 -8.68
CA LEU A 90 6.26 -11.15 -8.06
C LEU A 90 5.64 -10.30 -6.93
N PHE A 91 6.47 -9.72 -6.06
CA PHE A 91 6.00 -8.81 -5.01
C PHE A 91 5.41 -7.51 -5.57
N VAL A 92 5.99 -6.95 -6.64
CA VAL A 92 5.45 -5.76 -7.31
C VAL A 92 4.09 -6.08 -7.95
N LEU A 93 3.93 -7.24 -8.59
CA LEU A 93 2.62 -7.69 -9.10
C LEU A 93 1.60 -7.84 -7.97
N GLY A 94 1.99 -8.41 -6.84
CA GLY A 94 1.16 -8.46 -5.63
C GLY A 94 0.77 -7.07 -5.12
N LEU A 95 1.71 -6.11 -5.15
CA LEU A 95 1.45 -4.73 -4.77
C LEU A 95 0.45 -4.05 -5.72
N TYR A 96 0.53 -4.30 -7.04
CA TYR A 96 -0.48 -3.83 -7.98
C TYR A 96 -1.84 -4.46 -7.73
N ALA A 97 -1.90 -5.78 -7.46
CA ALA A 97 -3.16 -6.44 -7.09
C ALA A 97 -3.78 -5.79 -5.84
N TYR A 98 -2.96 -5.49 -4.83
CA TYR A 98 -3.39 -4.73 -3.66
C TYR A 98 -3.86 -3.31 -4.03
N HIS A 99 -3.14 -2.61 -4.89
CA HIS A 99 -3.51 -1.28 -5.37
C HIS A 99 -4.86 -1.26 -6.09
N PHE A 100 -5.15 -2.27 -6.92
CA PHE A 100 -6.47 -2.46 -7.54
C PHE A 100 -7.55 -2.82 -6.51
N SER A 101 -7.22 -3.58 -5.47
CA SER A 101 -8.16 -3.83 -4.37
C SER A 101 -8.55 -2.54 -3.64
N LEU A 102 -7.60 -1.62 -3.42
CA LEU A 102 -7.86 -0.29 -2.88
C LEU A 102 -8.70 0.56 -3.83
N HIS A 103 -8.49 0.42 -5.14
CA HIS A 103 -9.33 1.09 -6.15
C HIS A 103 -10.79 0.58 -6.13
N ALA A 104 -11.00 -0.72 -5.87
CA ALA A 104 -12.34 -1.27 -5.70
C ALA A 104 -13.03 -0.69 -4.45
N ILE A 105 -12.30 -0.56 -3.33
CA ILE A 105 -12.81 0.08 -2.10
C ILE A 105 -13.12 1.57 -2.37
N TYR A 106 -12.23 2.28 -3.07
CA TYR A 106 -12.45 3.65 -3.51
C TYR A 106 -13.79 3.76 -4.26
N LYS A 107 -13.99 2.97 -5.31
CA LYS A 107 -15.23 3.00 -6.12
C LYS A 107 -16.48 2.76 -5.27
N GLN A 108 -16.43 1.80 -4.33
CA GLN A 108 -17.53 1.50 -3.43
C GLN A 108 -17.84 2.69 -2.49
N GLN A 109 -16.83 3.29 -1.87
CA GLN A 109 -17.06 4.44 -0.99
C GLN A 109 -17.58 5.66 -1.75
N MET A 110 -17.13 5.89 -2.98
CA MET A 110 -17.62 6.98 -3.82
C MET A 110 -19.06 6.78 -4.28
N SER A 111 -19.53 5.54 -4.39
CA SER A 111 -20.93 5.22 -4.63
C SER A 111 -21.77 5.18 -3.34
N GLY A 112 -21.22 5.59 -2.19
CA GLY A 112 -21.91 5.57 -0.90
C GLY A 112 -22.06 4.17 -0.29
N VAL A 113 -21.39 3.16 -0.82
CA VAL A 113 -21.48 1.77 -0.37
C VAL A 113 -20.28 1.42 0.53
N PHE A 114 -20.53 1.18 1.82
CA PHE A 114 -19.51 0.90 2.82
C PHE A 114 -19.55 -0.57 3.25
N LYS A 115 -18.90 -1.45 2.48
CA LYS A 115 -18.87 -2.91 2.78
C LYS A 115 -17.89 -3.31 3.88
N TYR A 116 -16.84 -2.51 4.09
CA TYR A 116 -15.76 -2.83 5.02
C TYR A 116 -15.91 -2.03 6.31
N SER A 117 -15.76 -2.69 7.44
CA SER A 117 -15.72 -2.01 8.74
C SER A 117 -14.40 -1.28 8.94
N SER A 118 -14.41 -0.26 9.80
CA SER A 118 -13.23 0.54 10.17
C SER A 118 -12.06 -0.32 10.64
N GLN A 119 -12.33 -1.42 11.36
CA GLN A 119 -11.29 -2.35 11.79
C GLN A 119 -10.70 -3.16 10.62
N LYS A 120 -11.53 -3.65 9.69
CA LYS A 120 -11.05 -4.36 8.49
C LYS A 120 -10.18 -3.44 7.62
N LEU A 121 -10.58 -2.18 7.48
CA LEU A 121 -9.80 -1.19 6.73
C LEU A 121 -8.45 -0.87 7.40
N ARG A 122 -8.39 -0.82 8.74
CA ARG A 122 -7.11 -0.70 9.47
C ARG A 122 -6.19 -1.88 9.22
N ILE A 123 -6.73 -3.11 9.20
CA ILE A 123 -5.95 -4.30 8.82
C ILE A 123 -5.46 -4.18 7.38
N TRP A 124 -6.29 -3.64 6.47
CA TRP A 124 -5.85 -3.40 5.10
C TRP A 124 -4.67 -2.44 5.00
N ASN A 125 -4.61 -1.42 5.86
CA ASN A 125 -3.49 -0.50 5.89
C ASN A 125 -2.15 -1.22 6.14
N GLU A 126 -2.14 -2.22 7.02
CA GLU A 126 -0.93 -2.96 7.36
C GLU A 126 -0.40 -3.81 6.21
N VAL A 127 -1.25 -4.18 5.25
CA VAL A 127 -0.80 -4.91 4.06
C VAL A 127 0.11 -4.06 3.18
N ALA A 128 -0.12 -2.73 3.12
CA ALA A 128 0.83 -1.83 2.48
C ALA A 128 2.19 -1.83 3.19
N THR A 129 2.21 -1.91 4.53
CA THR A 129 3.45 -1.97 5.32
C THR A 129 4.22 -3.26 5.04
N ILE A 130 3.50 -4.39 4.96
CA ILE A 130 4.09 -5.70 4.64
C ILE A 130 4.78 -5.66 3.27
N PHE A 131 4.10 -5.14 2.24
CA PHE A 131 4.71 -5.01 0.92
C PHE A 131 5.93 -4.08 0.91
N LEU A 132 5.85 -2.94 1.62
CA LEU A 132 6.99 -2.00 1.70
C LEU A 132 8.22 -2.71 2.27
N VAL A 133 8.07 -3.37 3.42
CA VAL A 133 9.18 -4.06 4.10
C VAL A 133 9.73 -5.19 3.22
N ALA A 134 8.84 -6.02 2.64
CA ALA A 134 9.24 -7.10 1.74
C ALA A 134 10.08 -6.59 0.56
N ILE A 135 9.57 -5.58 -0.14
CA ILE A 135 10.18 -5.06 -1.37
C ILE A 135 11.50 -4.34 -1.06
N VAL A 136 11.57 -3.57 0.03
CA VAL A 136 12.79 -2.86 0.43
C VAL A 136 13.87 -3.85 0.87
N MET A 137 13.52 -4.86 1.68
CA MET A 137 14.45 -5.90 2.11
C MET A 137 15.02 -6.69 0.91
N LEU A 138 14.15 -7.14 0.00
CA LEU A 138 14.56 -7.79 -1.25
C LEU A 138 15.44 -6.88 -2.12
N ALA A 139 15.11 -5.59 -2.18
CA ALA A 139 15.88 -4.63 -2.96
C ALA A 139 17.21 -4.21 -2.30
N THR A 140 17.45 -4.50 -1.03
CA THR A 140 18.65 -4.05 -0.31
C THR A 140 19.59 -5.21 -0.01
N VAL A 141 19.06 -6.36 0.40
CA VAL A 141 19.80 -7.56 0.80
C VAL A 141 20.07 -8.47 -0.42
N LYS A 142 20.53 -7.87 -1.53
CA LYS A 142 20.61 -8.50 -2.86
C LYS A 142 21.63 -9.65 -3.02
N GLN A 143 22.35 -10.07 -1.98
CA GLN A 143 23.41 -11.08 -2.13
C GLN A 143 22.89 -12.53 -2.02
N ASN A 144 23.48 -13.41 -2.84
CA ASN A 144 23.06 -14.75 -3.28
C ASN A 144 22.74 -15.81 -2.20
N MET A 145 22.77 -15.46 -0.91
CA MET A 145 22.56 -16.41 0.20
C MET A 145 21.47 -15.92 1.17
N SER A 146 20.32 -15.46 0.68
CA SER A 146 19.26 -14.97 1.58
C SER A 146 17.85 -14.83 0.98
N VAL A 147 17.51 -15.44 -0.17
CA VAL A 147 16.08 -15.43 -0.60
C VAL A 147 15.21 -16.12 0.45
N VAL A 148 15.68 -17.25 0.98
CA VAL A 148 15.03 -17.99 2.07
C VAL A 148 14.97 -17.15 3.34
N TRP A 149 16.07 -16.52 3.75
CA TRP A 149 16.11 -15.67 4.94
C TRP A 149 15.27 -14.39 4.79
N GLY A 150 15.17 -13.84 3.59
CA GLY A 150 14.26 -12.73 3.26
C GLY A 150 12.80 -13.13 3.31
N LEU A 151 12.44 -14.32 2.80
CA LEU A 151 11.10 -14.91 2.94
C LEU A 151 10.77 -15.26 4.38
N VAL A 152 11.70 -15.87 5.12
CA VAL A 152 11.55 -16.17 6.55
C VAL A 152 11.41 -14.89 7.37
N GLY A 153 12.21 -13.86 7.07
CA GLY A 153 12.10 -12.54 7.68
C GLY A 153 10.76 -11.87 7.38
N LEU A 154 10.25 -12.02 6.15
CA LEU A 154 8.93 -11.53 5.78
C LEU A 154 7.82 -12.27 6.52
N ILE A 155 7.86 -13.61 6.57
CA ILE A 155 6.88 -14.43 7.30
C ILE A 155 6.91 -14.07 8.79
N GLY A 156 8.11 -13.92 9.37
CA GLY A 156 8.30 -13.45 10.74
C GLY A 156 7.70 -12.07 10.97
N PHE A 157 7.96 -11.11 10.09
CA PHE A 157 7.42 -9.76 10.18
C PHE A 157 5.88 -9.73 10.06
N VAL A 158 5.31 -10.50 9.13
CA VAL A 158 3.85 -10.66 8.99
C VAL A 158 3.26 -11.26 10.27
N MET A 159 3.89 -12.29 10.84
CA MET A 159 3.44 -12.89 12.11
C MET A 159 3.48 -11.88 13.26
N VAL A 160 4.54 -11.06 13.35
CA VAL A 160 4.66 -9.99 14.36
C VAL A 160 3.56 -8.95 14.19
N LEU A 161 3.32 -8.46 12.98
CA LEU A 161 2.25 -7.50 12.70
C LEU A 161 0.87 -8.08 13.03
N MET A 162 0.57 -9.30 12.60
CA MET A 162 -0.70 -9.96 12.88
C MET A 162 -0.90 -10.20 14.40
N SER A 163 0.17 -10.53 15.11
CA SER A 163 0.16 -10.66 16.57
C SER A 163 -0.09 -9.32 17.25
N ALA A 164 0.58 -8.24 16.82
CA ALA A 164 0.35 -6.89 17.33
C ALA A 164 -1.09 -6.42 17.11
N ILE A 165 -1.68 -6.73 15.94
CA ILE A 165 -3.10 -6.45 15.64
C ILE A 165 -4.02 -7.24 16.57
N LYS A 166 -3.74 -8.54 16.79
CA LYS A 166 -4.54 -9.39 17.69
C LYS A 166 -4.48 -8.89 19.13
N ILE A 167 -3.30 -8.48 19.59
CA ILE A 167 -3.09 -7.89 20.91
C ILE A 167 -3.85 -6.56 21.03
N TYR A 168 -3.72 -5.66 20.06
CA TYR A 168 -4.45 -4.39 20.03
C TYR A 168 -5.98 -4.60 20.04
N LYS A 169 -6.48 -5.55 19.25
CA LYS A 169 -7.89 -5.93 19.25
C LYS A 169 -8.34 -6.39 20.64
N ASN A 170 -7.60 -7.32 21.26
CA ASN A 170 -7.92 -7.85 22.59
C ASN A 170 -7.93 -6.78 23.69
N ILE A 171 -7.00 -5.81 23.63
CA ILE A 171 -6.92 -4.70 24.59
C ILE A 171 -8.13 -3.76 24.42
N ARG A 172 -8.56 -3.47 23.19
CA ARG A 172 -9.72 -2.61 22.94
C ARG A 172 -11.06 -3.26 23.30
N THR A 173 -11.22 -4.58 23.13
CA THR A 173 -12.45 -5.30 23.51
C THR A 173 -12.57 -5.55 25.02
N LYS A 174 -11.48 -5.38 25.79
CA LYS A 174 -11.51 -5.48 27.26
C LYS A 174 -11.81 -4.13 27.96
N LYS A 175 -11.91 -3.05 27.20
CA LYS A 175 -12.25 -1.71 27.67
C LYS A 175 -13.69 -1.40 27.28
#